data_AF-A0A7J6WV95-F1
#
_entry.id   AF-A0A7J6WV95-F1
#
_cell.length_a   1.000
_cell.length_b   1.000
_cell.length_c   1.000
_cell.angle_alpha   90.00
_cell.angle_beta   90.00
_cell.angle_gamma   90.00
#
_symmetry.space_group_name_H-M   'P 1'
#
loop_
_entity.id
_entity.type
_entity.pdbx_description
1 polymer ?
#
loop_
_entity_poly.entity_id
_entity_poly.type
_entity_poly.pdbx_seq_one_letter_code
_entity_poly.pdbx_strand_id
1 'polypeptide(L)'
;MSANDNDVYENQANDGMDIDGRTKFSSRDPDMDIDEIYYKIKLSENNTFVKSIGKVVHNLISLGFMCMTEDAYASSIFLLLKTKVRDLASDDYRCSVLEYVKEWIWIVPLQFLYALLAYLGESVSYDFPSSSVKSPLASHPSSFYPGVDIPSEGLVRWKLRLEYFAYEILQDLRIAKLFEIIVDYPDSSPAIDDLKQCLKYTGQHSKLVESFISSLRNRLLTAGASTTDILHQYVSTIKVLQIVDPTGVFLEPVGKPIREYLKGRKDTRKCIVTMLTDGPGGNPNGPRNTGDSLLEELNRDGENQETGNYADFFNSDEKQAWISAECWGPDPIETNPLKASRTRRKIDLLGMIVGIVGSKDQLINEYRVILADMIMTLTQTSEL
;
A
#
# COMPACT_ATOMS: atom_id res chain seq x y z
N MET A 1 -75.10 21.84 15.82
CA MET A 1 -76.14 20.79 15.91
C MET A 1 -75.40 19.49 16.23
N SER A 2 -75.46 18.95 17.45
CA SER A 2 -76.63 18.29 18.11
C SER A 2 -76.95 16.96 17.41
N ALA A 3 -77.03 15.80 18.06
CA ALA A 3 -76.93 15.42 19.49
C ALA A 3 -75.98 14.18 19.63
N ASN A 4 -75.31 13.86 20.74
CA ASN A 4 -75.73 13.64 22.14
C ASN A 4 -76.68 12.42 22.32
N ASP A 5 -76.16 11.38 22.98
CA ASP A 5 -76.74 10.61 24.10
C ASP A 5 -75.63 9.64 24.59
N ASN A 6 -74.94 9.85 25.71
CA ASN A 6 -75.32 9.90 27.14
C ASN A 6 -75.65 8.53 27.79
N ASP A 7 -74.60 7.91 28.33
CA ASP A 7 -74.45 7.38 29.70
C ASP A 7 -75.66 6.88 30.52
N VAL A 8 -75.47 5.73 31.17
CA VAL A 8 -76.12 5.36 32.44
C VAL A 8 -75.06 4.92 33.46
N TYR A 9 -75.19 5.42 34.69
CA TYR A 9 -74.34 5.25 35.87
C TYR A 9 -74.56 3.86 36.53
N GLU A 10 -73.70 3.29 37.39
CA GLU A 10 -73.39 3.72 38.77
C GLU A 10 -72.31 2.86 39.45
N ASN A 11 -71.50 3.49 40.33
CA ASN A 11 -71.03 3.05 41.68
C ASN A 11 -70.30 1.69 41.88
N GLN A 12 -69.30 1.53 42.77
CA GLN A 12 -68.61 2.43 43.72
C GLN A 12 -67.28 1.79 44.23
N ALA A 13 -66.29 2.62 44.61
CA ALA A 13 -65.37 2.53 45.79
C ALA A 13 -64.81 1.17 46.32
N ASN A 14 -63.57 1.02 46.83
CA ASN A 14 -62.35 1.87 46.86
C ASN A 14 -61.13 1.02 47.35
N ASP A 15 -59.91 1.56 47.21
CA ASP A 15 -58.65 1.28 47.95
C ASP A 15 -57.95 -0.11 47.91
N GLY A 16 -56.61 -0.06 47.72
CA GLY A 16 -55.68 -1.16 48.07
C GLY A 16 -54.40 -1.24 47.23
N MET A 17 -53.34 -0.50 47.57
CA MET A 17 -51.97 -0.78 47.12
C MET A 17 -51.51 -2.16 47.63
N ASP A 18 -50.75 -2.95 46.85
CA ASP A 18 -49.28 -2.76 46.75
C ASP A 18 -48.59 -3.73 45.74
N ILE A 19 -47.28 -3.56 45.57
CA ILE A 19 -46.43 -4.12 44.50
C ILE A 19 -45.71 -5.42 44.93
N ASP A 20 -45.62 -6.44 44.05
CA ASP A 20 -44.35 -7.13 43.72
C ASP A 20 -44.48 -7.95 42.41
N GLY A 21 -43.41 -7.98 41.61
CA GLY A 21 -43.37 -8.61 40.29
C GLY A 21 -42.52 -9.88 40.25
N ARG A 22 -43.11 -11.01 39.85
CA ARG A 22 -42.35 -12.25 39.58
C ARG A 22 -42.99 -13.11 38.49
N THR A 23 -42.50 -12.96 37.25
CA THR A 23 -42.92 -13.79 36.11
C THR A 23 -41.75 -14.69 35.67
N LYS A 24 -42.04 -16.00 35.54
CA LYS A 24 -41.13 -17.05 35.04
C LYS A 24 -41.54 -17.47 33.61
N PHE A 25 -40.72 -18.35 33.02
CA PHE A 25 -40.90 -19.05 31.72
C PHE A 25 -40.55 -18.21 30.48
N SER A 26 -40.05 -18.75 29.37
CA SER A 26 -39.90 -20.18 28.95
C SER A 26 -38.63 -20.43 28.11
N SER A 27 -38.24 -21.70 27.97
CA SER A 27 -37.08 -22.21 27.22
C SER A 27 -37.31 -22.41 25.71
N ARG A 28 -36.27 -22.13 24.93
CA ARG A 28 -35.86 -22.74 23.63
C ARG A 28 -34.38 -22.38 23.37
N ASP A 29 -33.58 -23.05 22.54
CA ASP A 29 -33.44 -24.48 22.18
C ASP A 29 -31.93 -24.65 21.75
N PRO A 30 -31.30 -25.85 21.81
CA PRO A 30 -29.85 -25.96 21.94
C PRO A 30 -29.12 -26.34 20.64
N ASP A 31 -28.63 -25.37 19.85
CA ASP A 31 -27.87 -25.68 18.62
C ASP A 31 -26.88 -24.58 18.14
N MET A 32 -26.12 -23.96 19.05
CA MET A 32 -24.88 -23.23 18.73
C MET A 32 -23.94 -23.27 19.93
N ASP A 33 -22.78 -23.95 19.81
CA ASP A 33 -21.58 -23.67 20.63
C ASP A 33 -20.29 -24.46 20.27
N ILE A 34 -20.31 -25.34 19.25
CA ILE A 34 -19.13 -26.17 18.92
C ILE A 34 -17.91 -25.32 18.53
N ASP A 35 -18.11 -24.24 17.76
CA ASP A 35 -17.04 -23.32 17.38
C ASP A 35 -16.55 -22.47 18.56
N GLU A 36 -17.45 -21.92 19.39
CA GLU A 36 -17.01 -21.13 20.57
C GLU A 36 -16.21 -22.00 21.54
N ILE A 37 -16.65 -23.24 21.80
CA ILE A 37 -15.92 -24.21 22.62
C ILE A 37 -14.55 -24.54 21.99
N TYR A 38 -14.46 -24.73 20.68
CA TYR A 38 -13.20 -24.99 19.99
C TYR A 38 -12.20 -23.83 20.14
N TYR A 39 -12.63 -22.58 19.97
CA TYR A 39 -11.78 -21.40 20.20
C TYR A 39 -11.36 -21.26 21.67
N LYS A 40 -12.27 -21.53 22.62
CA LYS A 40 -12.05 -21.39 24.07
C LYS A 40 -11.09 -22.46 24.62
N ILE A 41 -11.19 -23.70 24.12
CA ILE A 41 -10.23 -24.78 24.42
C ILE A 41 -8.85 -24.42 23.86
N LYS A 42 -8.76 -23.97 22.60
CA LYS A 42 -7.49 -23.61 21.95
C LYS A 42 -6.77 -22.46 22.67
N LEU A 43 -7.50 -21.47 23.19
CA LEU A 43 -6.97 -20.42 24.06
C LEU A 43 -6.44 -20.95 25.41
N SER A 44 -7.12 -21.92 26.01
CA SER A 44 -6.73 -22.56 27.27
C SER A 44 -5.48 -23.43 27.11
N GLU A 45 -5.45 -24.29 26.08
CA GLU A 45 -4.30 -25.14 25.75
C GLU A 45 -3.07 -24.32 25.38
N ASN A 46 -3.22 -23.26 24.58
CA ASN A 46 -2.12 -22.34 24.29
C ASN A 46 -1.54 -21.73 25.57
N ASN A 47 -2.37 -21.41 26.57
CA ASN A 47 -1.91 -20.87 27.84
C ASN A 47 -1.08 -21.91 28.65
N THR A 48 -1.48 -23.19 28.66
CA THR A 48 -0.70 -24.26 29.31
C THR A 48 0.58 -24.60 28.56
N PHE A 49 0.55 -24.60 27.22
CA PHE A 49 1.72 -24.83 26.38
C PHE A 49 2.74 -23.70 26.51
N VAL A 50 2.32 -22.43 26.43
CA VAL A 50 3.20 -21.27 26.65
C VAL A 50 3.78 -21.26 28.06
N LYS A 51 3.01 -21.66 29.10
CA LYS A 51 3.56 -21.90 30.45
C LYS A 51 4.58 -23.03 30.51
N SER A 52 4.42 -24.09 29.71
CA SER A 52 5.40 -25.18 29.64
C SER A 52 6.70 -24.72 28.94
N ILE A 53 6.60 -23.92 27.88
CA ILE A 53 7.75 -23.26 27.24
C ILE A 53 8.43 -22.32 28.23
N GLY A 54 7.66 -21.48 28.94
CA GLY A 54 8.16 -20.57 29.97
C GLY A 54 8.98 -21.29 31.04
N LYS A 55 8.52 -22.47 31.51
CA LYS A 55 9.29 -23.32 32.43
C LYS A 55 10.63 -23.77 31.84
N VAL A 56 10.64 -24.23 30.58
CA VAL A 56 11.87 -24.68 29.91
C VAL A 56 12.84 -23.51 29.71
N VAL A 57 12.34 -22.36 29.25
CA VAL A 57 13.15 -21.15 29.04
C VAL A 57 13.71 -20.63 30.36
N HIS A 58 12.90 -20.55 31.42
CA HIS A 58 13.37 -20.18 32.77
C HIS A 58 14.47 -21.14 33.27
N ASN A 59 14.28 -22.45 33.12
CA ASN A 59 15.29 -23.43 33.56
C ASN A 59 16.60 -23.28 32.77
N LEU A 60 16.54 -23.08 31.45
CA LEU A 60 17.74 -22.86 30.61
C LEU A 60 18.43 -21.53 30.93
N ILE A 61 17.69 -20.45 31.20
CA ILE A 61 18.23 -19.18 31.69
C ILE A 61 18.90 -19.35 33.05
N SER A 62 18.30 -20.10 33.98
CA SER A 62 18.88 -20.39 35.31
C SER A 62 20.17 -21.21 35.25
N LEU A 63 20.39 -21.96 34.15
CA LEU A 63 21.61 -22.69 33.83
C LEU A 63 22.65 -21.84 33.08
N GLY A 64 22.35 -20.55 32.81
CA GLY A 64 23.24 -19.60 32.13
C GLY A 64 23.08 -19.52 30.60
N PHE A 65 22.14 -20.26 29.99
CA PHE A 65 21.98 -20.35 28.53
C PHE A 65 21.05 -19.29 27.92
N MET A 66 20.99 -18.09 28.52
CA MET A 66 20.09 -16.99 28.10
C MET A 66 20.16 -16.72 26.60
N CYS A 67 21.34 -16.41 26.05
CA CYS A 67 21.49 -16.07 24.63
C CYS A 67 21.05 -17.20 23.69
N MET A 68 21.21 -18.47 24.08
CA MET A 68 20.76 -19.62 23.28
C MET A 68 19.24 -19.76 23.29
N THR A 69 18.58 -19.51 24.43
CA THR A 69 17.11 -19.46 24.47
C THR A 69 16.55 -18.29 23.68
N GLU A 70 17.18 -17.12 23.76
CA GLU A 70 16.76 -15.93 23.01
C GLU A 70 16.85 -16.17 21.50
N ASP A 71 17.98 -16.68 21.01
CA ASP A 71 18.18 -16.99 19.60
C ASP A 71 17.20 -18.07 19.08
N ALA A 72 16.91 -19.09 19.90
CA ALA A 72 16.00 -20.17 19.52
C ALA A 72 14.55 -19.69 19.33
N TYR A 73 13.99 -18.92 20.27
CA TYR A 73 12.64 -18.38 20.07
C TYR A 73 12.63 -17.26 19.01
N ALA A 74 13.69 -16.44 18.92
CA ALA A 74 13.82 -15.40 17.90
C ALA A 74 13.77 -16.01 16.50
N SER A 75 14.64 -16.99 16.24
CA SER A 75 14.70 -17.72 14.96
C SER A 75 13.37 -18.39 14.62
N SER A 76 12.67 -18.95 15.61
CA SER A 76 11.35 -19.56 15.42
C SER A 76 10.29 -18.52 15.01
N ILE A 77 10.26 -17.36 15.67
CA ILE A 77 9.34 -16.26 15.36
C ILE A 77 9.64 -15.70 13.96
N PHE A 78 10.91 -15.41 13.66
CA PHE A 78 11.32 -14.89 12.36
C PHE A 78 11.04 -15.88 11.22
N LEU A 79 11.26 -17.18 11.43
CA LEU A 79 10.91 -18.21 10.44
C LEU A 79 9.39 -18.28 10.20
N LEU A 80 8.58 -18.27 11.27
CA LEU A 80 7.13 -18.28 11.16
C LEU A 80 6.59 -17.03 10.45
N LEU A 81 7.09 -15.84 10.82
CA LEU A 81 6.75 -14.58 10.16
C LEU A 81 7.16 -14.60 8.68
N LYS A 82 8.33 -15.13 8.34
CA LYS A 82 8.81 -15.27 6.95
C LYS A 82 7.92 -16.18 6.10
N THR A 83 7.49 -17.31 6.65
CA THR A 83 6.52 -18.19 5.98
C THR A 83 5.18 -17.48 5.83
N LYS A 84 4.65 -16.88 6.90
CA LYS A 84 3.35 -16.20 6.88
C LYS A 84 3.30 -15.02 5.90
N VAL A 85 4.36 -14.23 5.80
CA VAL A 85 4.47 -13.13 4.81
C VAL A 85 4.51 -13.70 3.39
N ARG A 86 5.20 -14.83 3.14
CA ARG A 86 5.22 -15.47 1.81
C ARG A 86 3.85 -16.04 1.41
N ASP A 87 3.15 -16.67 2.34
CA ASP A 87 1.82 -17.24 2.09
C ASP A 87 0.79 -16.14 1.79
N LEU A 88 0.85 -15.00 2.50
CA LEU A 88 0.00 -13.84 2.27
C LEU A 88 0.39 -13.08 0.99
N ALA A 89 1.69 -12.90 0.73
CA ALA A 89 2.23 -12.22 -0.45
C ALA A 89 2.24 -13.12 -1.70
N SER A 90 1.20 -13.93 -1.86
CA SER A 90 0.89 -14.66 -3.08
C SER A 90 0.73 -13.74 -4.30
N ASP A 91 0.52 -14.33 -5.48
CA ASP A 91 0.38 -13.61 -6.75
C ASP A 91 -0.97 -12.84 -6.90
N ASP A 92 -1.68 -12.57 -5.79
CA ASP A 92 -2.76 -11.58 -5.75
C ASP A 92 -2.22 -10.22 -5.25
N TYR A 93 -2.41 -9.19 -6.06
CA TYR A 93 -1.94 -7.83 -5.82
C TYR A 93 -3.08 -6.84 -5.48
N ARG A 94 -4.33 -7.30 -5.46
CA ARG A 94 -5.54 -6.48 -5.27
C ARG A 94 -5.84 -6.09 -3.82
N CYS A 95 -5.03 -6.55 -2.87
CA CYS A 95 -5.19 -6.29 -1.44
C CYS A 95 -3.86 -5.85 -0.82
N SER A 96 -3.90 -4.89 0.11
CA SER A 96 -2.75 -4.61 0.96
C SER A 96 -2.51 -5.82 1.87
N VAL A 97 -1.27 -6.32 1.89
CA VAL A 97 -0.81 -7.38 2.79
C VAL A 97 -0.25 -6.77 4.08
N LEU A 98 0.21 -5.52 4.02
CA LEU A 98 1.00 -4.90 5.08
C LEU A 98 0.19 -4.63 6.35
N GLU A 99 -1.09 -4.31 6.24
CA GLU A 99 -1.98 -4.11 7.40
C GLU A 99 -2.22 -5.44 8.14
N TYR A 100 -2.61 -6.49 7.43
CA TYR A 100 -2.77 -7.84 8.00
C TYR A 100 -1.50 -8.36 8.66
N VAL A 101 -0.32 -8.07 8.11
CA VAL A 101 0.96 -8.47 8.71
C VAL A 101 1.24 -7.72 10.02
N LYS A 102 0.92 -6.41 10.10
CA LYS A 102 1.03 -5.64 11.35
C LYS A 102 0.09 -6.19 12.42
N GLU A 103 -1.17 -6.44 12.09
CA GLU A 103 -2.15 -7.05 13.00
C GLU A 103 -1.72 -8.44 13.46
N TRP A 104 -1.23 -9.27 12.54
CA TRP A 104 -0.74 -10.62 12.87
C TRP A 104 0.49 -10.58 13.80
N ILE A 105 1.41 -9.62 13.61
CA ILE A 105 2.55 -9.38 14.52
C ILE A 105 2.06 -9.02 15.93
N TRP A 106 1.00 -8.20 16.06
CA TRP A 106 0.38 -7.90 17.35
C TRP A 106 -0.26 -9.13 18.00
N ILE A 107 -1.04 -9.90 17.24
CA ILE A 107 -1.84 -11.01 17.77
C ILE A 107 -0.96 -12.22 18.14
N VAL A 108 0.06 -12.56 17.35
CA VAL A 108 0.81 -13.82 17.52
C VAL A 108 2.15 -13.63 18.24
N PRO A 109 3.22 -13.08 17.62
CA PRO A 109 4.52 -13.03 18.28
C PRO A 109 4.58 -12.04 19.44
N LEU A 110 3.86 -10.91 19.42
CA LEU A 110 3.88 -9.97 20.55
C LEU A 110 3.09 -10.48 21.77
N GLN A 111 1.96 -11.19 21.58
CA GLN A 111 1.29 -11.87 22.70
C GLN A 111 2.13 -13.02 23.28
N PHE A 112 2.80 -13.80 22.42
CA PHE A 112 3.73 -14.85 22.85
C PHE A 112 4.90 -14.26 23.66
N LEU A 113 5.54 -13.20 23.16
CA LEU A 113 6.64 -12.51 23.86
C LEU A 113 6.17 -11.90 25.18
N TYR A 114 4.99 -11.26 25.22
CA TYR A 114 4.42 -10.73 26.46
C TYR A 114 4.18 -11.85 27.49
N ALA A 115 3.57 -12.97 27.10
CA ALA A 115 3.33 -14.10 27.99
C ALA A 115 4.63 -14.77 28.47
N LEU A 116 5.66 -14.82 27.63
CA LEU A 116 6.98 -15.35 27.97
C LEU A 116 7.74 -14.42 28.93
N LEU A 117 7.76 -13.11 28.69
CA LEU A 117 8.39 -12.12 29.58
C LEU A 117 7.66 -11.99 30.92
N ALA A 118 6.33 -12.02 30.92
CA ALA A 118 5.53 -12.07 32.14
C ALA A 118 5.78 -13.36 32.96
N TYR A 119 6.07 -14.48 32.30
CA TYR A 119 6.47 -15.73 32.97
C TYR A 119 7.91 -15.66 33.52
N LEU A 120 8.83 -15.04 32.80
CA LEU A 120 10.23 -14.89 33.21
C LEU A 120 10.45 -13.85 34.31
N GLY A 121 9.45 -13.03 34.62
CA GLY A 121 9.49 -12.10 35.74
C GLY A 121 10.35 -10.87 35.47
N GLU A 122 10.20 -10.23 34.30
CA GLU A 122 10.59 -8.81 34.14
C GLU A 122 9.65 -7.89 34.97
N SER A 123 9.62 -8.07 36.28
CA SER A 123 9.36 -6.94 37.17
C SER A 123 10.60 -6.04 37.11
N VAL A 124 10.43 -4.86 36.52
CA VAL A 124 11.18 -3.61 36.77
C VAL A 124 12.42 -3.79 37.66
N SER A 125 13.61 -3.62 37.08
CA SER A 125 14.82 -3.45 37.89
C SER A 125 14.73 -2.14 38.68
N TYR A 126 14.22 -2.22 39.90
CA TYR A 126 14.36 -1.14 40.87
C TYR A 126 15.83 -0.99 41.24
N ASP A 127 16.37 0.17 40.89
CA ASP A 127 17.53 0.84 41.49
C ASP A 127 18.80 0.02 41.77
N PHE A 128 19.74 0.07 40.81
CA PHE A 128 21.16 0.22 41.15
C PHE A 128 21.66 1.57 40.63
N PRO A 129 22.14 2.49 41.49
CA PRO A 129 22.56 3.81 41.08
C PRO A 129 23.99 3.79 40.51
N SER A 130 24.12 3.56 39.20
CA SER A 130 25.40 3.71 38.48
C SER A 130 25.42 4.92 37.56
N SER A 131 26.04 6.00 38.09
CA SER A 131 26.81 7.01 37.36
C SER A 131 26.35 7.42 35.95
N SER A 132 25.68 8.57 35.91
CA SER A 132 25.89 9.63 34.92
C SER A 132 27.07 9.47 33.95
N VAL A 133 26.82 8.98 32.73
CA VAL A 133 26.89 9.77 31.47
C VAL A 133 25.92 9.11 30.47
N LYS A 134 24.87 9.81 30.02
CA LYS A 134 24.02 9.38 28.90
C LYS A 134 23.94 10.50 27.87
N SER A 135 24.24 10.17 26.61
CA SER A 135 24.45 11.14 25.53
C SER A 135 23.16 11.90 25.12
N PRO A 136 23.26 13.18 24.70
CA PRO A 136 22.11 14.05 24.44
C PRO A 136 21.35 13.78 23.12
N LEU A 137 21.48 12.58 22.53
CA LEU A 137 20.90 12.22 21.23
C LEU A 137 19.81 11.12 21.31
N ALA A 138 19.45 10.67 22.51
CA ALA A 138 18.30 9.79 22.70
C ALA A 138 17.02 10.62 22.87
N SER A 139 16.24 10.75 21.80
CA SER A 139 14.93 11.43 21.83
C SER A 139 13.90 10.60 22.59
N HIS A 140 13.59 10.99 23.83
CA HIS A 140 12.41 10.51 24.55
C HIS A 140 11.14 11.16 23.99
N PRO A 141 10.03 10.42 23.82
CA PRO A 141 8.70 10.97 23.99
C PRO A 141 8.42 11.04 25.50
N SER A 142 8.43 12.24 26.10
CA SER A 142 7.88 12.42 27.44
C SER A 142 6.37 12.67 27.36
N SER A 143 5.61 11.91 28.14
CA SER A 143 4.33 12.40 28.70
C SER A 143 3.97 11.58 29.93
N PHE A 144 3.67 12.28 31.02
CA PHE A 144 3.20 11.70 32.26
C PHE A 144 1.69 11.39 32.17
N TYR A 145 1.31 10.12 32.29
CA TYR A 145 -0.01 9.73 32.81
C TYR A 145 0.13 8.45 33.63
N PRO A 146 -0.22 8.45 34.94
CA PRO A 146 -0.26 7.24 35.74
C PRO A 146 -1.58 6.49 35.48
N GLY A 147 -1.51 5.26 34.96
CA GLY A 147 -2.70 4.38 34.86
C GLY A 147 -2.87 3.57 33.58
N VAL A 148 -1.90 3.54 32.66
CA VAL A 148 -1.90 2.63 31.50
C VAL A 148 -0.58 1.87 31.48
N ASP A 149 -0.64 0.55 31.30
CA ASP A 149 0.52 -0.32 31.23
C ASP A 149 1.45 0.10 30.08
N ILE A 150 2.56 0.75 30.43
CA ILE A 150 3.61 1.11 29.47
C ILE A 150 4.25 -0.21 29.01
N PRO A 151 4.16 -0.59 27.71
CA PRO A 151 4.78 -1.81 27.24
C PRO A 151 6.29 -1.75 27.48
N SER A 152 6.87 -2.86 27.95
CA SER A 152 8.31 -2.89 28.29
C SER A 152 9.16 -2.46 27.10
N GLU A 153 10.26 -1.76 27.36
CA GLU A 153 11.13 -1.22 26.29
C GLU A 153 11.63 -2.33 25.35
N GLY A 154 11.80 -3.55 25.89
CA GLY A 154 12.06 -4.77 25.13
C GLY A 154 10.96 -5.13 24.13
N LEU A 155 9.68 -5.07 24.52
CA LEU A 155 8.55 -5.40 23.65
C LEU A 155 8.41 -4.40 22.49
N VAL A 156 8.66 -3.11 22.73
CA VAL A 156 8.67 -2.07 21.69
C VAL A 156 9.82 -2.31 20.69
N ARG A 157 11.02 -2.67 21.18
CA ARG A 157 12.16 -3.05 20.33
C ARG A 157 11.86 -4.31 19.51
N TRP A 158 11.20 -5.30 20.10
CA TRP A 158 10.75 -6.52 19.40
C TRP A 158 9.75 -6.20 18.29
N LYS A 159 8.74 -5.36 18.56
CA LYS A 159 7.78 -4.90 17.55
C LYS A 159 8.50 -4.28 16.35
N LEU A 160 9.40 -3.32 16.59
CA LEU A 160 10.13 -2.63 15.52
C LEU A 160 11.01 -3.59 14.69
N ARG A 161 11.67 -4.57 15.34
CA ARG A 161 12.44 -5.61 14.65
C ARG A 161 11.58 -6.51 13.77
N LEU A 162 10.40 -6.91 14.26
CA LEU A 162 9.47 -7.77 13.52
C LEU A 162 8.83 -7.02 12.35
N GLU A 163 8.42 -5.76 12.54
CA GLU A 163 7.89 -4.91 11.46
C GLU A 163 8.96 -4.66 10.38
N TYR A 164 10.19 -4.31 10.75
CA TYR A 164 11.29 -4.13 9.78
C TYR A 164 11.57 -5.41 8.97
N PHE A 165 11.68 -6.56 9.64
CA PHE A 165 11.92 -7.84 8.99
C PHE A 165 10.78 -8.27 8.07
N ALA A 166 9.52 -8.00 8.46
CA ALA A 166 8.37 -8.21 7.59
C ALA A 166 8.41 -7.32 6.35
N TYR A 167 8.78 -6.05 6.50
CA TYR A 167 8.91 -5.10 5.38
C TYR A 167 10.02 -5.51 4.42
N GLU A 168 11.18 -5.96 4.93
CA GLU A 168 12.28 -6.46 4.10
C GLU A 168 11.86 -7.67 3.26
N ILE A 169 11.16 -8.64 3.85
CA ILE A 169 10.69 -9.83 3.12
C ILE A 169 9.61 -9.47 2.09
N LEU A 170 8.62 -8.67 2.47
CA LEU A 170 7.55 -8.28 1.55
C LEU A 170 8.11 -7.48 0.38
N GLN A 171 9.03 -6.55 0.65
CA GLN A 171 9.74 -5.78 -0.37
C GLN A 171 10.50 -6.69 -1.33
N ASP A 172 11.24 -7.68 -0.85
CA ASP A 172 12.01 -8.59 -1.71
C ASP A 172 11.10 -9.41 -2.64
N LEU A 173 9.94 -9.84 -2.14
CA LEU A 173 8.92 -10.52 -2.96
C LEU A 173 8.31 -9.57 -4.00
N ARG A 174 7.94 -8.35 -3.60
CA ARG A 174 7.32 -7.35 -4.50
C ARG A 174 8.31 -6.79 -5.52
N ILE A 175 9.60 -6.62 -5.19
CA ILE A 175 10.67 -6.27 -6.15
C ILE A 175 10.86 -7.38 -7.17
N ALA A 176 10.89 -8.65 -6.74
CA ALA A 176 11.06 -9.79 -7.66
C ALA A 176 9.89 -9.97 -8.64
N LYS A 177 8.67 -9.52 -8.25
CA LYS A 177 7.43 -9.54 -9.07
C LYS A 177 7.01 -8.17 -9.59
N LEU A 178 7.88 -7.15 -9.52
CA LEU A 178 7.51 -5.76 -9.86
C LEU A 178 7.08 -5.60 -11.32
N PHE A 179 7.56 -6.46 -12.21
CA PHE A 179 7.14 -6.47 -13.60
C PHE A 179 5.67 -6.86 -13.76
N GLU A 180 5.26 -7.99 -13.15
CA GLU A 180 3.86 -8.45 -13.08
C GLU A 180 2.96 -7.38 -12.44
N ILE A 181 3.37 -6.84 -11.28
CA ILE A 181 2.62 -5.81 -10.56
C ILE A 181 2.35 -4.58 -11.44
N ILE A 182 3.30 -4.17 -12.30
CA ILE A 182 3.11 -3.04 -13.22
C ILE A 182 2.23 -3.41 -14.43
N VAL A 183 2.25 -4.66 -14.89
CA VAL A 183 1.33 -5.15 -15.94
C VAL A 183 -0.11 -5.13 -15.41
N ASP A 184 -0.33 -5.51 -14.16
CA ASP A 184 -1.66 -5.59 -13.52
C ASP A 184 -2.16 -4.23 -12.97
N TYR A 185 -1.45 -3.12 -13.25
CA TYR A 185 -1.90 -1.77 -12.85
C TYR A 185 -3.07 -1.31 -13.76
N PRO A 186 -4.19 -0.78 -13.22
CA PRO A 186 -4.36 -0.21 -11.88
C PRO A 186 -4.86 -1.14 -10.76
N ASP A 187 -5.30 -2.36 -11.07
CA ASP A 187 -5.83 -3.32 -10.09
C ASP A 187 -4.82 -3.64 -8.96
N SER A 188 -3.53 -3.57 -9.28
CA SER A 188 -2.40 -3.83 -8.37
C SER A 188 -2.02 -2.66 -7.44
N SER A 189 -2.77 -1.56 -7.43
CA SER A 189 -2.43 -0.36 -6.63
C SER A 189 -2.13 -0.63 -5.14
N PRO A 190 -2.82 -1.52 -4.41
CA PRO A 190 -2.49 -1.78 -3.00
C PRO A 190 -1.10 -2.41 -2.81
N ALA A 191 -0.67 -3.28 -3.74
CA ALA A 191 0.67 -3.86 -3.69
C ALA A 191 1.79 -2.83 -3.97
N ILE A 192 1.46 -1.75 -4.71
CA ILE A 192 2.36 -0.64 -5.00
C ILE A 192 2.50 0.28 -3.78
N ASP A 193 1.39 0.57 -3.08
CA ASP A 193 1.42 1.35 -1.84
C ASP A 193 2.11 0.59 -0.69
N ASP A 194 1.92 -0.74 -0.59
CA ASP A 194 2.70 -1.61 0.31
C ASP A 194 4.21 -1.50 0.03
N LEU A 195 4.62 -1.59 -1.24
CA LEU A 195 6.02 -1.49 -1.66
C LEU A 195 6.60 -0.10 -1.35
N LYS A 196 5.85 0.97 -1.62
CA LYS A 196 6.19 2.35 -1.25
C LYS A 196 6.40 2.50 0.27
N GLN A 197 5.52 1.93 1.09
CA GLN A 197 5.70 1.95 2.54
C GLN A 197 6.95 1.18 2.94
N CYS A 198 7.18 -0.03 2.41
CA CYS A 198 8.37 -0.83 2.74
C CYS A 198 9.68 -0.10 2.39
N LEU A 199 9.78 0.47 1.19
CA LEU A 199 10.97 1.20 0.73
C LEU A 199 11.33 2.38 1.64
N LYS A 200 10.34 3.10 2.16
CA LYS A 200 10.53 4.20 3.12
C LYS A 200 11.19 3.75 4.43
N TYR A 201 11.00 2.49 4.84
CA TYR A 201 11.58 1.94 6.07
C TYR A 201 12.88 1.16 5.84
N THR A 202 13.07 0.50 4.69
CA THR A 202 14.30 -0.28 4.43
C THR A 202 15.42 0.54 3.78
N GLY A 203 15.08 1.59 3.02
CA GLY A 203 16.05 2.38 2.24
C GLY A 203 16.75 1.64 1.09
N GLN A 204 16.29 0.43 0.71
CA GLN A 204 16.97 -0.40 -0.33
C GLN A 204 16.61 0.01 -1.77
N HIS A 205 16.65 1.31 -2.08
CA HIS A 205 16.19 1.87 -3.35
C HIS A 205 16.99 1.38 -4.57
N SER A 206 18.32 1.24 -4.44
CA SER A 206 19.20 0.72 -5.51
C SER A 206 18.83 -0.70 -5.94
N LYS A 207 18.51 -1.58 -4.98
CA LYS A 207 18.12 -2.98 -5.21
C LYS A 207 16.87 -3.10 -6.09
N LEU A 208 15.88 -2.22 -5.87
CA LEU A 208 14.69 -2.13 -6.70
C LEU A 208 15.06 -1.74 -8.14
N VAL A 209 15.83 -0.67 -8.31
CA VAL A 209 16.20 -0.13 -9.63
C VAL A 209 16.99 -1.17 -10.44
N GLU A 210 18.00 -1.81 -9.84
CA GLU A 210 18.83 -2.81 -10.52
C GLU A 210 18.06 -4.09 -10.88
N SER A 211 17.24 -4.59 -9.95
CA SER A 211 16.39 -5.77 -10.20
C SER A 211 15.37 -5.49 -11.30
N PHE A 212 14.72 -4.32 -11.27
CA PHE A 212 13.68 -3.99 -12.25
C PHE A 212 14.25 -3.70 -13.64
N ILE A 213 15.39 -3.00 -13.76
CA ILE A 213 16.11 -2.84 -15.04
C ILE A 213 16.49 -4.20 -15.63
N SER A 214 16.91 -5.15 -14.79
CA SER A 214 17.25 -6.51 -15.22
C SER A 214 16.01 -7.25 -15.74
N SER A 215 14.88 -7.16 -15.03
CA SER A 215 13.59 -7.72 -15.45
C SER A 215 13.08 -7.14 -16.78
N LEU A 216 13.17 -5.82 -16.95
CA LEU A 216 12.80 -5.13 -18.20
C LEU A 216 13.64 -5.62 -19.39
N ARG A 217 14.96 -5.73 -19.23
CA ARG A 217 15.87 -6.23 -20.27
C ARG A 217 15.57 -7.67 -20.69
N ASN A 218 15.28 -8.53 -19.71
CA ASN A 218 15.07 -9.96 -19.96
C ASN A 218 13.69 -10.29 -20.55
N ARG A 219 12.66 -9.47 -20.25
CA ARG A 219 11.25 -9.77 -20.61
C ARG A 219 10.68 -8.85 -21.67
N LEU A 220 10.87 -7.53 -21.52
CA LEU A 220 10.20 -6.52 -22.34
C LEU A 220 11.03 -6.05 -23.54
N LEU A 221 12.32 -5.78 -23.31
CA LEU A 221 13.22 -5.19 -24.31
C LEU A 221 13.81 -6.25 -25.27
N THR A 222 12.96 -7.18 -25.70
CA THR A 222 13.31 -8.28 -26.61
C THR A 222 12.75 -8.01 -28.01
N ALA A 223 13.38 -8.57 -29.04
CA ALA A 223 12.95 -8.36 -30.43
C ALA A 223 11.55 -8.91 -30.76
N GLY A 224 11.00 -9.80 -29.90
CA GLY A 224 9.66 -10.40 -30.09
C GLY A 224 8.50 -9.61 -29.48
N ALA A 225 8.74 -8.69 -28.55
CA ALA A 225 7.68 -7.87 -27.96
C ALA A 225 7.18 -6.81 -28.95
N SER A 226 5.87 -6.55 -29.02
CA SER A 226 5.34 -5.52 -29.93
C SER A 226 5.69 -4.11 -29.43
N THR A 227 5.79 -3.14 -30.35
CA THR A 227 6.14 -1.76 -29.98
C THR A 227 5.03 -1.10 -29.16
N THR A 228 3.77 -1.48 -29.41
CA THR A 228 2.59 -1.05 -28.65
C THR A 228 2.66 -1.54 -27.21
N ASP A 229 2.94 -2.82 -26.96
CA ASP A 229 3.04 -3.39 -25.60
C ASP A 229 4.16 -2.71 -24.78
N ILE A 230 5.30 -2.43 -25.42
CA ILE A 230 6.42 -1.73 -24.77
C ILE A 230 6.02 -0.29 -24.42
N LEU A 231 5.20 0.38 -25.23
CA LEU A 231 4.67 1.71 -24.93
C LEU A 231 3.65 1.69 -23.78
N HIS A 232 2.66 0.77 -23.79
CA HIS A 232 1.73 0.61 -22.66
C HIS A 232 2.48 0.30 -21.36
N GLN A 233 3.41 -0.66 -21.38
CA GLN A 233 4.21 -1.01 -20.20
C GLN A 233 5.09 0.16 -19.73
N TYR A 234 5.59 1.00 -20.64
CA TYR A 234 6.32 2.22 -20.28
C TYR A 234 5.41 3.25 -19.61
N VAL A 235 4.18 3.44 -20.10
CA VAL A 235 3.16 4.30 -19.48
C VAL A 235 2.81 3.82 -18.08
N SER A 236 2.49 2.54 -17.90
CA SER A 236 2.22 1.96 -16.57
C SER A 236 3.45 2.06 -15.66
N THR A 237 4.65 1.83 -16.18
CA THR A 237 5.91 2.01 -15.42
C THR A 237 6.08 3.45 -14.93
N ILE A 238 5.76 4.46 -15.75
CA ILE A 238 5.83 5.87 -15.32
C ILE A 238 4.86 6.12 -14.16
N LYS A 239 3.59 5.71 -14.28
CA LYS A 239 2.57 5.93 -13.23
C LYS A 239 2.92 5.22 -11.92
N VAL A 240 3.31 3.94 -11.99
CA VAL A 240 3.67 3.17 -10.80
C VAL A 240 4.90 3.76 -10.12
N LEU A 241 5.92 4.17 -10.87
CA LEU A 241 7.10 4.81 -10.28
C LEU A 241 6.82 6.23 -9.75
N GLN A 242 5.86 6.97 -10.30
CA GLN A 242 5.38 8.23 -9.70
C GLN A 242 4.72 8.01 -8.32
N ILE A 243 3.95 6.92 -8.17
CA ILE A 243 3.31 6.56 -6.89
C ILE A 243 4.38 6.18 -5.86
N VAL A 244 5.33 5.32 -6.24
CA VAL A 244 6.41 4.83 -5.35
C VAL A 244 7.42 5.91 -5.00
N ASP A 245 7.85 6.71 -5.98
CA ASP A 245 8.83 7.78 -5.85
C ASP A 245 8.35 9.08 -6.53
N PRO A 246 7.66 9.96 -5.77
CA PRO A 246 7.25 11.28 -6.25
C PRO A 246 8.41 12.21 -6.62
N THR A 247 9.67 11.87 -6.29
CA THR A 247 10.84 12.70 -6.62
C THR A 247 11.40 12.41 -8.02
N GLY A 248 10.94 11.33 -8.67
CA GLY A 248 11.34 10.95 -10.03
C GLY A 248 12.79 10.46 -10.16
N VAL A 249 13.43 10.09 -9.05
CA VAL A 249 14.80 9.56 -9.01
C VAL A 249 14.87 8.17 -9.64
N PHE A 250 13.91 7.28 -9.37
CA PHE A 250 13.93 5.92 -9.92
C PHE A 250 13.54 5.88 -11.41
N LEU A 251 12.68 6.81 -11.83
CA LEU A 251 12.14 6.82 -13.18
C LEU A 251 13.18 7.14 -14.27
N GLU A 252 14.21 7.92 -13.94
CA GLU A 252 15.28 8.26 -14.88
C GLU A 252 16.19 7.07 -15.25
N PRO A 253 16.82 6.33 -14.30
CA PRO A 253 17.63 5.15 -14.62
C PRO A 253 16.80 4.00 -15.20
N VAL A 254 15.55 3.81 -14.73
CA VAL A 254 14.65 2.75 -15.21
C VAL A 254 14.10 3.05 -16.61
N GLY A 255 13.68 4.29 -16.86
CA GLY A 255 13.08 4.69 -18.13
C GLY A 255 14.11 4.80 -19.26
N LYS A 256 15.36 5.16 -18.95
CA LYS A 256 16.44 5.30 -19.94
C LYS A 256 16.57 4.10 -20.91
N PRO A 257 16.75 2.83 -20.46
CA PRO A 257 16.89 1.70 -21.37
C PRO A 257 15.66 1.45 -22.25
N ILE A 258 14.45 1.74 -21.74
CA ILE A 258 13.21 1.63 -22.52
C ILE A 258 13.19 2.68 -23.64
N ARG A 259 13.52 3.94 -23.33
CA ARG A 259 13.60 5.03 -24.31
C ARG A 259 14.69 4.79 -25.37
N GLU A 260 15.85 4.28 -24.97
CA GLU A 260 16.95 3.95 -25.90
C GLU A 260 16.56 2.80 -26.84
N TYR A 261 15.86 1.78 -26.32
CA TYR A 261 15.36 0.67 -27.13
C TYR A 261 14.29 1.12 -28.13
N LEU A 262 13.28 1.88 -27.69
CA LEU A 262 12.22 2.40 -28.55
C LEU A 262 12.74 3.38 -29.62
N LYS A 263 13.82 4.14 -29.35
CA LYS A 263 14.50 4.98 -30.35
C LYS A 263 15.13 4.18 -31.50
N GLY A 264 15.51 2.92 -31.26
CA GLY A 264 16.04 2.02 -32.29
C GLY A 264 14.98 1.43 -33.23
N ARG A 265 13.71 1.45 -32.83
CA ARG A 265 12.59 0.90 -33.59
C ARG A 265 11.99 1.95 -34.55
N LYS A 266 11.72 1.55 -35.78
CA LYS A 266 11.30 2.46 -36.88
C LYS A 266 9.81 2.83 -36.79
N ASP A 267 9.01 1.91 -36.28
CA ASP A 267 7.56 1.95 -36.10
C ASP A 267 7.12 2.74 -34.85
N THR A 268 8.02 2.98 -33.89
CA THR A 268 7.75 3.72 -32.64
C THR A 268 6.99 5.02 -32.83
N ARG A 269 7.34 5.84 -33.84
CA ARG A 269 6.62 7.10 -34.09
C ARG A 269 5.17 6.86 -34.53
N LYS A 270 4.96 5.88 -35.42
CA LYS A 270 3.62 5.50 -35.88
C LYS A 270 2.79 4.96 -34.72
N CYS A 271 3.34 4.03 -33.92
CA CYS A 271 2.68 3.50 -32.73
C CYS A 271 2.33 4.60 -31.72
N ILE A 272 3.24 5.52 -31.39
CA ILE A 272 2.95 6.65 -30.48
C ILE A 272 1.81 7.51 -31.02
N VAL A 273 1.83 7.87 -32.31
CA VAL A 273 0.75 8.69 -32.87
C VAL A 273 -0.57 7.93 -32.88
N THR A 274 -0.60 6.67 -33.33
CA THR A 274 -1.81 5.83 -33.28
C THR A 274 -2.37 5.76 -31.86
N MET A 275 -1.53 5.52 -30.85
CA MET A 275 -1.90 5.44 -29.43
C MET A 275 -2.41 6.77 -28.85
N LEU A 276 -2.05 7.92 -29.45
CA LEU A 276 -2.62 9.23 -29.12
C LEU A 276 -3.89 9.54 -29.92
N THR A 277 -4.08 8.95 -31.10
CA THR A 277 -5.24 9.21 -31.98
C THR A 277 -6.37 8.20 -31.84
N ASP A 278 -6.11 7.02 -31.28
CA ASP A 278 -7.14 6.04 -30.92
C ASP A 278 -7.99 6.62 -29.79
N GLY A 279 -9.09 7.25 -30.19
CA GLY A 279 -10.26 7.44 -29.35
C GLY A 279 -11.03 6.12 -29.19
N PRO A 280 -12.18 6.12 -28.49
CA PRO A 280 -12.93 4.91 -28.11
C PRO A 280 -13.71 4.27 -29.28
N GLY A 281 -13.08 4.07 -30.44
CA GLY A 281 -13.68 3.61 -31.69
C GLY A 281 -12.99 2.40 -32.37
N GLY A 282 -11.94 1.82 -31.75
CA GLY A 282 -11.13 0.77 -32.37
C GLY A 282 -11.80 -0.62 -32.54
N ASN A 283 -12.98 -0.87 -31.94
CA ASN A 283 -13.72 -2.11 -32.13
C ASN A 283 -15.24 -1.92 -31.88
N PRO A 284 -16.13 -2.09 -32.87
CA PRO A 284 -17.57 -1.94 -32.68
C PRO A 284 -18.22 -3.05 -31.83
N ASN A 285 -17.50 -4.13 -31.50
CA ASN A 285 -18.01 -5.30 -30.78
C ASN A 285 -17.27 -5.58 -29.45
N GLY A 286 -16.45 -4.66 -28.95
CA GLY A 286 -15.79 -4.76 -27.64
C GLY A 286 -16.58 -4.05 -26.52
N PRO A 287 -16.47 -4.49 -25.25
CA PRO A 287 -17.01 -3.73 -24.14
C PRO A 287 -16.34 -2.36 -24.04
N ARG A 288 -17.16 -1.30 -24.03
CA ARG A 288 -16.73 0.10 -24.13
C ARG A 288 -16.13 0.62 -22.81
N ASN A 289 -14.86 0.33 -22.57
CA ASN A 289 -14.08 1.01 -21.53
C ASN A 289 -13.77 2.45 -21.99
N THR A 290 -14.52 3.41 -21.44
CA THR A 290 -14.45 4.85 -21.81
C THR A 290 -13.28 5.54 -21.10
N GLY A 291 -12.06 5.03 -21.30
CA GLY A 291 -10.85 5.55 -20.66
C GLY A 291 -9.53 5.02 -21.22
N ASP A 292 -9.56 4.42 -22.41
CA ASP A 292 -8.41 3.74 -23.04
C ASP A 292 -7.59 4.68 -23.95
N SER A 293 -8.09 5.89 -24.24
CA SER A 293 -7.35 6.88 -25.03
C SER A 293 -6.33 7.60 -24.15
N LEU A 294 -5.04 7.46 -24.45
CA LEU A 294 -3.97 8.09 -23.66
C LEU A 294 -4.15 9.60 -23.50
N LEU A 295 -4.73 10.30 -24.48
CA LEU A 295 -4.97 11.75 -24.39
C LEU A 295 -5.99 12.11 -23.31
N GLU A 296 -7.03 11.31 -23.14
CA GLU A 296 -8.06 11.51 -22.11
C GLU A 296 -7.48 11.27 -20.72
N GLU A 297 -6.64 10.24 -20.58
CA GLU A 297 -5.91 9.96 -19.35
C GLU A 297 -4.86 11.04 -19.01
N LEU A 298 -4.10 11.50 -20.00
CA LEU A 298 -3.13 12.61 -19.85
C LEU A 298 -3.79 13.92 -19.42
N ASN A 299 -4.96 14.23 -19.99
CA ASN A 299 -5.74 15.41 -19.58
C ASN A 299 -6.25 15.26 -18.15
N ARG A 300 -6.78 14.08 -17.78
CA ARG A 300 -7.25 13.79 -16.42
C ARG A 300 -6.13 13.85 -15.38
N ASP A 301 -4.92 13.41 -15.70
CA ASP A 301 -3.76 13.50 -14.79
C ASP A 301 -3.24 14.94 -14.63
N GLY A 302 -3.46 15.80 -15.64
CA GLY A 302 -3.29 17.25 -15.54
C GLY A 302 -4.37 17.89 -14.65
N GLU A 303 -5.64 17.57 -14.92
CA GLU A 303 -6.79 18.07 -14.16
C GLU A 303 -6.79 17.60 -12.70
N ASN A 304 -6.33 16.38 -12.38
CA ASN A 304 -6.26 15.89 -10.99
C ASN A 304 -5.20 16.63 -10.14
N GLN A 305 -4.26 17.35 -10.76
CA GLN A 305 -3.34 18.26 -10.04
C GLN A 305 -3.97 19.65 -9.79
N GLU A 306 -5.13 19.95 -10.41
CA GLU A 306 -5.76 21.28 -10.43
C GLU A 306 -7.21 21.25 -9.89
N THR A 307 -7.88 20.09 -9.89
CA THR A 307 -9.31 19.92 -9.56
C THR A 307 -9.51 19.65 -8.08
N GLY A 308 -9.10 20.65 -7.28
CA GLY A 308 -9.26 20.68 -5.83
C GLY A 308 -10.17 21.80 -5.32
N ASN A 309 -10.97 22.47 -6.18
CA ASN A 309 -12.17 23.26 -5.82
C ASN A 309 -12.77 23.96 -7.06
N TYR A 310 -14.01 23.63 -7.45
CA TYR A 310 -14.80 24.42 -8.40
C TYR A 310 -15.41 25.68 -7.73
N ALA A 311 -14.57 26.63 -7.29
CA ALA A 311 -15.07 27.91 -6.74
C ALA A 311 -14.04 29.06 -6.59
N ASP A 312 -13.03 29.23 -7.47
CA ASP A 312 -12.37 30.55 -7.57
C ASP A 312 -11.67 30.79 -8.93
N PHE A 313 -12.29 31.59 -9.80
CA PHE A 313 -11.81 31.82 -11.18
C PHE A 313 -10.84 33.01 -11.33
N PHE A 314 -10.37 33.61 -10.23
CA PHE A 314 -9.54 34.83 -10.29
C PHE A 314 -8.24 34.84 -9.45
N ASN A 315 -7.86 33.76 -8.75
CA ASN A 315 -6.61 33.73 -7.95
C ASN A 315 -5.82 32.39 -7.99
N SER A 316 -5.99 31.59 -9.05
CA SER A 316 -5.38 30.25 -9.14
C SER A 316 -3.84 30.25 -9.12
N ASP A 317 -3.20 31.16 -9.86
CA ASP A 317 -1.73 31.14 -10.07
C ASP A 317 -0.95 31.46 -8.78
N GLU A 318 -1.43 32.44 -7.99
CA GLU A 318 -0.80 32.77 -6.71
C GLU A 318 -0.98 31.62 -5.70
N LYS A 319 -2.19 31.05 -5.61
CA LYS A 319 -2.47 29.90 -4.73
C LYS A 319 -1.62 28.67 -5.10
N GLN A 320 -1.45 28.39 -6.39
CA GLN A 320 -0.60 27.30 -6.86
C GLN A 320 0.89 27.58 -6.61
N ALA A 321 1.33 28.84 -6.68
CA ALA A 321 2.67 29.24 -6.27
C ALA A 321 2.91 29.06 -4.77
N TRP A 322 1.93 29.38 -3.92
CA TRP A 322 1.98 29.12 -2.46
C TRP A 322 2.07 27.63 -2.15
N ILE A 323 1.22 26.78 -2.76
CA ILE A 323 1.28 25.31 -2.61
C ILE A 323 2.63 24.77 -3.10
N SER A 324 3.13 25.28 -4.23
CA SER A 324 4.44 24.89 -4.79
C SER A 324 5.63 25.31 -3.91
N ALA A 325 5.48 26.39 -3.13
CA ALA A 325 6.46 26.84 -2.15
C ALA A 325 6.41 26.01 -0.86
N GLU A 326 5.21 25.64 -0.40
CA GLU A 326 5.02 24.80 0.79
C GLU A 326 5.49 23.35 0.55
N CYS A 327 5.30 22.81 -0.65
CA CYS A 327 5.85 21.52 -1.07
C CYS A 327 7.31 21.58 -1.57
N TRP A 328 8.01 22.70 -1.39
CA TRP A 328 9.43 22.81 -1.77
C TRP A 328 10.32 22.14 -0.71
N GLY A 329 10.96 21.03 -1.08
CA GLY A 329 12.01 20.38 -0.30
C GLY A 329 13.37 20.37 -1.03
N PRO A 330 14.48 20.15 -0.32
CA PRO A 330 15.77 19.86 -0.93
C PRO A 330 15.72 18.51 -1.68
N ASP A 331 16.51 18.40 -2.74
CA ASP A 331 16.63 17.17 -3.53
C ASP A 331 17.21 16.01 -2.67
N PRO A 332 16.71 14.75 -2.80
CA PRO A 332 17.26 13.60 -2.09
C PRO A 332 18.75 13.35 -2.39
N ILE A 333 19.48 12.74 -1.46
CA ILE A 333 20.94 12.51 -1.58
C ILE A 333 21.31 11.62 -2.79
N GLU A 334 20.39 10.77 -3.26
CA GLU A 334 20.56 9.90 -4.43
C GLU A 334 20.43 10.65 -5.77
N THR A 335 20.07 11.95 -5.74
CA THR A 335 19.95 12.75 -6.96
C THR A 335 21.32 13.08 -7.57
N ASN A 336 21.44 12.91 -8.89
CA ASN A 336 22.58 13.47 -9.61
C ASN A 336 22.52 15.01 -9.58
N PRO A 337 23.54 15.72 -9.05
CA PRO A 337 23.56 17.18 -8.91
C PRO A 337 23.69 17.93 -10.24
N LEU A 338 24.08 17.25 -11.33
CA LEU A 338 24.25 17.85 -12.66
C LEU A 338 22.94 17.96 -13.46
N LYS A 339 21.81 17.49 -12.91
CA LYS A 339 20.48 17.57 -13.55
C LYS A 339 19.54 18.46 -12.75
N ALA A 340 18.87 19.40 -13.42
CA ALA A 340 17.99 20.36 -12.76
C ALA A 340 16.87 19.68 -11.92
N SER A 341 16.64 20.21 -10.71
CA SER A 341 15.54 19.77 -9.81
C SER A 341 14.15 20.02 -10.42
N ARG A 342 14.00 21.12 -11.16
CA ARG A 342 12.68 21.65 -11.59
C ARG A 342 11.98 20.80 -12.65
N THR A 343 12.73 20.08 -13.50
CA THR A 343 12.18 19.16 -14.51
C THR A 343 11.87 17.76 -13.98
N ARG A 344 12.25 17.44 -12.74
CA ARG A 344 11.90 16.17 -12.09
C ARG A 344 10.57 16.24 -11.31
N ARG A 345 10.22 17.41 -10.77
CA ARG A 345 9.07 17.58 -9.87
C ARG A 345 7.69 17.67 -10.54
N LYS A 346 7.60 17.94 -11.85
CA LYS A 346 6.37 17.75 -12.64
C LYS A 346 6.67 16.77 -13.76
N ILE A 347 6.39 15.49 -13.51
CA ILE A 347 6.66 14.39 -14.45
C ILE A 347 5.57 14.40 -15.53
N ASP A 348 5.86 15.11 -16.63
CA ASP A 348 4.99 15.15 -17.81
C ASP A 348 5.08 13.84 -18.60
N LEU A 349 4.07 12.96 -18.43
CA LEU A 349 3.96 11.68 -19.14
C LEU A 349 3.98 11.85 -20.66
N LEU A 350 3.28 12.86 -21.20
CA LEU A 350 3.29 13.17 -22.63
C LEU A 350 4.67 13.63 -23.07
N GLY A 351 5.28 14.55 -22.34
CA GLY A 351 6.66 15.00 -22.56
C GLY A 351 7.68 13.87 -22.53
N MET A 352 7.50 12.87 -21.67
CA MET A 352 8.36 11.67 -21.61
C MET A 352 8.19 10.74 -22.81
N ILE A 353 6.97 10.59 -23.35
CA ILE A 353 6.68 9.80 -24.55
C ILE A 353 7.18 10.53 -25.81
N VAL A 354 6.86 11.82 -25.95
CA VAL A 354 7.34 12.66 -27.06
C VAL A 354 8.87 12.80 -27.05
N GLY A 355 9.50 12.80 -25.86
CA GLY A 355 10.95 12.75 -25.69
C GLY A 355 11.64 11.48 -26.22
N ILE A 356 10.88 10.41 -26.52
CA ILE A 356 11.38 9.24 -27.28
C ILE A 356 11.59 9.62 -28.74
N VAL A 357 10.68 10.37 -29.35
CA VAL A 357 10.78 10.81 -30.75
C VAL A 357 11.86 11.88 -30.94
N GLY A 358 12.13 12.68 -29.91
CA GLY A 358 13.25 13.63 -29.85
C GLY A 358 13.01 14.96 -30.58
N SER A 359 12.22 14.97 -31.66
CA SER A 359 11.69 16.20 -32.28
C SER A 359 10.17 16.15 -32.41
N LYS A 360 9.51 17.28 -32.11
CA LYS A 360 8.06 17.46 -32.30
C LYS A 360 7.68 17.43 -33.78
N ASP A 361 8.54 17.92 -34.68
CA ASP A 361 8.25 18.01 -36.11
C ASP A 361 8.11 16.63 -36.76
N GLN A 362 8.90 15.64 -36.31
CA GLN A 362 8.77 14.26 -36.78
C GLN A 362 7.42 13.65 -36.38
N LEU A 363 6.96 13.91 -35.16
CA LEU A 363 5.66 13.43 -34.68
C LEU A 363 4.51 14.10 -35.47
N ILE A 364 4.59 15.41 -35.70
CA ILE A 364 3.60 16.16 -36.50
C ILE A 364 3.54 15.66 -37.95
N ASN A 365 4.69 15.33 -38.55
CA ASN A 365 4.72 14.79 -39.92
C ASN A 365 4.09 13.40 -40.01
N GLU A 366 4.37 12.49 -39.07
CA GLU A 366 3.73 11.16 -39.02
C GLU A 366 2.22 11.29 -38.76
N TYR A 367 1.80 12.21 -37.89
CA TYR A 367 0.39 12.53 -37.66
C TYR A 367 -0.33 13.03 -38.91
N ARG A 368 0.30 13.89 -39.72
CA ARG A 368 -0.25 14.30 -41.03
C ARG A 368 -0.41 13.12 -41.98
N VAL A 369 0.53 12.19 -42.00
CA VAL A 369 0.47 10.97 -42.85
C VAL A 369 -0.67 10.05 -42.39
N ILE A 370 -0.79 9.80 -41.09
CA ILE A 370 -1.85 8.95 -40.51
C ILE A 370 -3.23 9.57 -40.73
N LEU A 371 -3.38 10.88 -40.53
CA LEU A 371 -4.63 11.59 -40.84
C LEU A 371 -4.99 11.52 -42.33
N ALA A 372 -4.01 11.66 -43.24
CA ALA A 372 -4.27 11.55 -44.68
C ALA A 372 -4.77 10.14 -45.07
N ASP A 373 -4.14 9.10 -44.52
CA ASP A 373 -4.52 7.70 -44.72
C ASP A 373 -5.93 7.40 -44.13
N MET A 374 -6.21 7.91 -42.93
CA MET A 374 -7.52 7.82 -42.28
C MET A 374 -8.62 8.54 -43.09
N ILE A 375 -8.35 9.73 -43.64
CA ILE A 375 -9.31 10.45 -44.47
C ILE A 375 -9.55 9.70 -45.80
N MET A 376 -8.49 9.18 -46.44
CA MET A 376 -8.64 8.39 -47.67
C MET A 376 -9.48 7.13 -47.44
N THR A 377 -9.22 6.38 -46.37
CA THR A 377 -10.01 5.17 -46.03
C THR A 377 -11.47 5.52 -45.72
N LEU A 378 -11.74 6.60 -44.97
CA LEU A 378 -13.11 7.09 -44.72
C LEU A 378 -13.85 7.45 -46.01
N THR A 379 -13.20 8.14 -46.97
CA THR A 379 -13.84 8.47 -48.25
C THR A 379 -14.20 7.22 -49.06
N GLN A 380 -13.31 6.22 -49.11
CA GLN A 380 -13.56 4.95 -49.80
C GLN A 380 -14.72 4.16 -49.17
N THR A 381 -14.89 4.22 -47.85
CA THR A 381 -16.05 3.60 -47.17
C THR A 381 -17.37 4.37 -47.34
N SER A 382 -17.36 5.58 -47.93
CA SER A 382 -18.56 6.36 -48.22
C SER A 382 -19.06 6.23 -49.67
N GLU A 383 -18.29 5.58 -50.54
CA GLU A 383 -18.64 5.30 -51.94
C GLU A 383 -19.20 3.86 -52.14
N LEU A 384 -19.44 3.14 -51.03
CA LEU A 384 -20.05 1.80 -50.94
C LEU A 384 -21.35 1.84 -50.14
#